data_AF-A0A3M1FVK4-F1
#
_entry.id   AF-A0A3M1FVK4-F1
#
_cell.length_a   1.000
_cell.length_b   1.000
_cell.length_c   1.000
_cell.angle_alpha   90.00
_cell.angle_beta   90.00
_cell.angle_gamma   90.00
#
_symmetry.space_group_name_H-M   'P 1'
#
loop_
_entity.id
_entity.type
_entity.pdbx_description
1 polymer ?
#
loop_
_entity_poly.entity_id
_entity_poly.type
_entity_poly.pdbx_seq_one_letter_code
_entity_poly.pdbx_strand_id
1 'polypeptide(L)'
;MTILRKFAHDIRASTFMELAFTLPILVLMVLGGTELSFFMLKHQKMNRVAMSTADLIAQSRDITETDLNNVFAAIGFVSGEENFFQNGVVIVTSVYRDGTNPPTISWQRVSSVDYSATSHIGTTVGSVATLPPEIQLSPGDGVIVAE
;
A
#
# COMPACT_ATOMS: atom_id res chain seq x y z
N MET A 1 48.39 -21.21 -36.44
CA MET A 1 48.50 -19.95 -35.66
C MET A 1 47.99 -18.70 -36.42
N THR A 2 47.37 -18.86 -37.60
CA THR A 2 46.93 -17.74 -38.46
C THR A 2 45.45 -17.36 -38.25
N ILE A 3 44.64 -18.27 -37.70
CA ILE A 3 43.19 -18.10 -37.50
C ILE A 3 42.92 -17.22 -36.26
N LEU A 4 43.64 -17.43 -35.15
CA LEU A 4 43.56 -16.59 -33.96
C LEU A 4 43.95 -15.13 -34.24
N ARG A 5 44.90 -14.90 -35.15
CA ARG A 5 45.36 -13.56 -35.52
C ARG A 5 44.36 -12.81 -36.42
N LYS A 6 43.53 -13.55 -37.19
CA LYS A 6 42.40 -12.98 -37.93
C LYS A 6 41.23 -12.60 -37.01
N PHE A 7 40.91 -13.43 -36.00
CA PHE A 7 39.90 -13.08 -34.98
C PHE A 7 40.30 -11.86 -34.14
N ALA A 8 41.58 -11.75 -33.79
CA ALA A 8 42.10 -10.60 -33.03
C ALA A 8 42.12 -9.27 -33.83
N HIS A 9 41.96 -9.32 -35.15
CA HIS A 9 41.91 -8.14 -36.02
C HIS A 9 40.49 -7.87 -36.55
N ASP A 10 39.51 -8.68 -36.14
CA ASP A 10 38.12 -8.53 -36.57
C ASP A 10 37.39 -7.61 -35.59
N ILE A 11 37.17 -6.36 -36.00
CA ILE A 11 36.54 -5.29 -35.23
C ILE A 11 35.16 -5.75 -34.70
N ARG A 12 34.51 -6.67 -35.41
CA ARG A 12 33.23 -7.27 -35.01
C ARG A 12 33.31 -8.03 -33.70
N ALA A 13 34.42 -8.75 -33.43
CA ALA A 13 34.61 -9.47 -32.19
C ALA A 13 34.71 -8.51 -30.98
N SER A 14 35.31 -7.33 -31.19
CA SER A 14 35.35 -6.26 -30.18
C SER A 14 33.95 -5.72 -29.87
N THR A 15 33.13 -5.48 -30.90
CA THR A 15 31.75 -4.99 -30.74
C THR A 15 30.86 -6.00 -29.99
N PHE A 16 31.01 -7.30 -30.25
CA PHE A 16 30.28 -8.33 -29.50
C PHE A 16 30.67 -8.37 -28.02
N MET A 17 31.95 -8.16 -27.69
CA MET A 17 32.42 -8.17 -26.30
C MET A 17 31.93 -6.93 -25.54
N GLU A 18 31.93 -5.76 -26.17
CA GLU A 18 31.36 -4.53 -25.59
C GLU A 18 29.86 -4.68 -25.32
N LEU A 19 29.10 -5.20 -26.29
CA LEU A 19 27.69 -5.49 -26.11
C LEU A 19 27.44 -6.51 -25.00
N ALA A 20 28.27 -7.56 -24.88
CA ALA A 20 28.13 -8.57 -23.84
C ALA A 20 28.27 -7.98 -22.42
N PHE A 21 29.07 -6.93 -22.24
CA PHE A 21 29.21 -6.24 -20.96
C PHE A 21 28.15 -5.17 -20.72
N THR A 22 27.71 -4.45 -21.76
CA THR A 22 26.69 -3.39 -21.61
C THR A 22 25.27 -3.94 -21.51
N LEU A 23 24.97 -5.06 -22.20
CA LEU A 23 23.64 -5.65 -22.26
C LEU A 23 23.08 -6.01 -20.87
N PRO A 24 23.82 -6.67 -19.96
CA PRO A 24 23.33 -6.94 -18.60
C PRO A 24 22.91 -5.68 -17.84
N ILE A 25 23.65 -4.58 -18.01
CA ILE A 25 23.35 -3.30 -17.35
C ILE A 25 22.07 -2.69 -17.96
N LEU A 26 21.93 -2.72 -19.28
CA LEU A 26 20.72 -2.23 -19.96
C LEU A 26 19.48 -3.04 -19.57
N VAL A 27 19.59 -4.37 -19.53
CA VAL A 27 18.49 -5.25 -19.11
C VAL A 27 18.09 -4.96 -17.67
N LEU A 28 19.06 -4.80 -16.77
CA LEU A 28 18.79 -4.45 -15.37
C LEU A 28 18.09 -3.10 -15.27
N MET A 29 18.55 -2.08 -16.00
CA MET A 29 17.89 -0.76 -16.00
C MET A 29 16.45 -0.83 -16.51
N VAL A 30 16.20 -1.55 -17.62
CA VAL A 30 14.84 -1.67 -18.17
C VAL A 30 13.93 -2.42 -17.20
N LEU A 31 14.35 -3.60 -16.72
CA LEU A 31 13.54 -4.40 -15.79
C LEU A 31 13.32 -3.68 -14.46
N GLY A 32 14.37 -3.06 -13.91
CA GLY A 32 14.29 -2.29 -12.67
C GLY A 32 13.35 -1.08 -12.81
N GLY A 33 13.42 -0.36 -13.92
CA GLY A 33 12.51 0.75 -14.20
C GLY A 33 11.05 0.29 -14.35
N THR A 34 10.81 -0.84 -15.02
CA THR A 34 9.46 -1.40 -15.16
C THR A 34 8.88 -1.86 -13.82
N GLU A 35 9.67 -2.54 -13.00
CA GLU A 35 9.21 -3.03 -11.70
C GLU A 35 8.91 -1.87 -10.74
N LEU A 36 9.77 -0.84 -10.74
CA LEU A 36 9.52 0.39 -9.98
C LEU A 36 8.22 1.07 -10.40
N SER A 37 7.94 1.11 -11.71
CA SER A 37 6.71 1.68 -12.24
C SER A 37 5.49 0.89 -11.78
N PHE A 38 5.55 -0.45 -11.80
CA PHE A 38 4.48 -1.29 -11.29
C PHE A 38 4.30 -1.16 -9.78
N PHE A 39 5.38 -1.04 -9.02
CA PHE A 39 5.33 -0.79 -7.59
C PHE A 39 4.60 0.52 -7.28
N MET A 40 4.94 1.61 -7.99
CA MET A 40 4.25 2.89 -7.83
C MET A 40 2.76 2.82 -8.18
N LEU A 41 2.40 2.13 -9.26
CA LEU A 41 1.00 1.95 -9.65
C LEU A 41 0.20 1.17 -8.59
N LYS A 42 0.77 0.09 -8.04
CA LYS A 42 0.14 -0.67 -6.94
C LYS A 42 -0.04 0.21 -5.70
N HIS A 43 0.97 1.00 -5.34
CA HIS A 43 0.89 1.90 -4.20
C HIS A 43 -0.18 3.00 -4.38
N GLN A 44 -0.24 3.64 -5.55
CA GLN A 44 -1.27 4.62 -5.88
C GLN A 44 -2.68 4.03 -5.84
N LYS A 45 -2.83 2.78 -6.30
CA LYS A 45 -4.08 2.05 -6.26
C LYS A 45 -4.53 1.79 -4.83
N MET A 46 -3.61 1.36 -3.95
CA MET A 46 -3.91 1.16 -2.53
C MET A 46 -4.33 2.48 -1.85
N ASN A 47 -3.62 3.57 -2.11
CA ASN A 47 -3.99 4.87 -1.56
C ASN A 47 -5.38 5.33 -2.03
N ARG A 48 -5.73 5.05 -3.30
CA ARG A 48 -7.09 5.34 -3.81
C ARG A 48 -8.15 4.51 -3.09
N VAL A 49 -7.86 3.25 -2.79
CA VAL A 49 -8.76 2.37 -2.02
C VAL A 49 -8.95 2.91 -0.60
N ALA A 50 -7.88 3.28 0.10
CA ALA A 50 -7.95 3.86 1.44
C ALA A 50 -8.75 5.17 1.45
N MET A 51 -8.50 6.08 0.50
CA MET A 51 -9.27 7.33 0.37
C MET A 51 -10.75 7.07 0.08
N SER A 52 -11.07 6.16 -0.86
CA SER A 52 -12.47 5.83 -1.18
C SER A 52 -13.19 5.20 0.02
N THR A 53 -12.46 4.40 0.81
CA THR A 53 -12.96 3.83 2.07
C THR A 53 -13.30 4.93 3.07
N ALA A 54 -12.36 5.84 3.31
CA ALA A 54 -12.55 6.97 4.21
C ALA A 54 -13.75 7.84 3.79
N ASP A 55 -13.90 8.12 2.48
CA ASP A 55 -15.02 8.90 1.94
C ASP A 55 -16.38 8.21 2.15
N LEU A 56 -16.47 6.89 1.88
CA LEU A 56 -17.70 6.12 2.09
C LEU A 56 -18.10 6.06 3.57
N ILE A 57 -17.13 5.93 4.46
CA ILE A 57 -17.33 5.94 5.91
C ILE A 57 -17.78 7.32 6.37
N ALA A 58 -17.10 8.38 5.93
CA ALA A 58 -17.40 9.76 6.31
C ALA A 58 -18.79 10.23 5.86
N GLN A 59 -19.38 9.58 4.85
CA GLN A 59 -20.73 9.87 4.40
C GLN A 59 -21.80 9.43 5.42
N SER A 60 -21.52 8.44 6.27
CA SER A 60 -22.47 7.98 7.28
C SER A 60 -22.25 8.69 8.62
N ARG A 61 -23.34 9.12 9.25
CA ARG A 61 -23.31 9.76 10.58
C ARG A 61 -23.21 8.75 11.71
N ASP A 62 -23.91 7.63 11.55
CA ASP A 62 -23.88 6.51 12.46
C ASP A 62 -23.43 5.29 11.66
N ILE A 63 -22.38 4.62 12.11
CA ILE A 63 -21.80 3.48 11.41
C ILE A 63 -22.09 2.23 12.23
N THR A 64 -22.92 1.35 11.68
CA THR A 64 -23.11 0.01 12.23
C THR A 64 -22.12 -0.98 11.63
N GLU A 65 -21.97 -2.15 12.25
CA GLU A 65 -21.15 -3.22 11.68
C GLU A 65 -21.66 -3.67 10.30
N THR A 66 -22.96 -3.60 10.07
CA THR A 66 -23.57 -3.95 8.78
C THR A 66 -23.17 -2.94 7.70
N ASP A 67 -23.15 -1.65 8.03
CA ASP A 67 -22.72 -0.61 7.10
C ASP A 67 -21.25 -0.77 6.73
N LEU A 68 -20.41 -1.10 7.71
CA LEU A 68 -18.98 -1.30 7.46
C LEU A 68 -18.72 -2.52 6.57
N ASN A 69 -19.47 -3.61 6.75
CA ASN A 69 -19.40 -4.77 5.86
C ASN A 69 -19.86 -4.43 4.43
N ASN A 70 -20.88 -3.59 4.28
CA ASN A 70 -21.31 -3.11 2.97
C ASN A 70 -20.24 -2.23 2.31
N VAL A 71 -19.57 -1.37 3.09
CA VAL A 71 -18.44 -0.57 2.60
C VAL A 71 -17.30 -1.47 2.14
N PHE A 72 -16.92 -2.50 2.91
CA PHE A 72 -15.88 -3.46 2.50
C PHE A 72 -16.26 -4.22 1.23
N ALA A 73 -17.53 -4.63 1.08
CA ALA A 73 -18.02 -5.24 -0.15
C ALA A 73 -17.91 -4.27 -1.35
N ALA A 74 -18.29 -3.00 -1.16
CA ALA A 74 -18.17 -1.95 -2.18
C ALA A 74 -16.70 -1.71 -2.58
N ILE A 75 -15.79 -1.69 -1.61
CA ILE A 75 -14.35 -1.51 -1.84
C ILE A 75 -13.76 -2.66 -2.65
N GLY A 76 -14.25 -3.89 -2.46
CA GLY A 76 -13.93 -5.02 -3.33
C GLY A 76 -14.09 -4.67 -4.82
N PHE A 77 -15.19 -4.01 -5.19
CA PHE A 77 -15.41 -3.55 -6.56
C PHE A 77 -14.51 -2.35 -6.94
N VAL A 78 -14.29 -1.39 -6.04
CA VAL A 78 -13.43 -0.21 -6.30
C VAL A 78 -11.97 -0.60 -6.50
N SER A 79 -11.52 -1.64 -5.83
CA SER A 79 -10.17 -2.20 -5.99
C SER A 79 -9.94 -2.78 -7.39
N GLY A 80 -10.98 -3.14 -8.15
CA GLY A 80 -10.85 -3.67 -9.50
C GLY A 80 -10.03 -4.97 -9.60
N GLU A 81 -9.88 -5.71 -8.51
CA GLU A 81 -9.22 -7.03 -8.45
C GLU A 81 -10.22 -8.07 -7.95
N GLU A 82 -10.37 -9.19 -8.67
CA GLU A 82 -11.37 -10.22 -8.32
C GLU A 82 -11.11 -10.91 -6.96
N ASN A 83 -9.97 -10.66 -6.30
CA ASN A 83 -9.62 -11.27 -5.02
C ASN A 83 -8.78 -10.34 -4.13
N PHE A 84 -9.08 -9.04 -4.10
CA PHE A 84 -8.30 -8.07 -3.32
C PHE A 84 -8.06 -8.52 -1.87
N PHE A 85 -9.09 -9.07 -1.21
CA PHE A 85 -9.00 -9.47 0.20
C PHE A 85 -8.20 -10.77 0.47
N GLN A 86 -7.75 -11.48 -0.57
CA GLN A 86 -6.83 -12.62 -0.41
C GLN A 86 -5.38 -12.15 -0.23
N ASN A 87 -5.02 -11.00 -0.81
CA ASN A 87 -3.65 -10.47 -0.82
C ASN A 87 -3.57 -9.05 -0.23
N GLY A 88 -4.65 -8.57 0.38
CA GLY A 88 -4.80 -7.22 0.86
C GLY A 88 -5.85 -7.15 1.96
N VAL A 89 -5.77 -6.10 2.76
CA VAL A 89 -6.71 -5.86 3.85
C VAL A 89 -6.93 -4.36 3.98
N VAL A 90 -8.15 -3.99 4.35
CA VAL A 90 -8.50 -2.62 4.72
C VAL A 90 -8.79 -2.64 6.21
N ILE A 91 -8.17 -1.73 6.93
CA ILE A 91 -8.35 -1.54 8.37
C ILE A 91 -8.99 -0.18 8.58
N VAL A 92 -10.07 -0.17 9.35
CA VAL A 92 -10.76 1.05 9.75
C VAL A 92 -10.65 1.17 11.25
N THR A 93 -10.09 2.29 11.71
CA THR A 93 -9.86 2.57 13.12
C THR A 93 -10.54 3.88 13.49
N SER A 94 -11.38 3.84 14.51
CA SER A 94 -11.94 5.04 15.12
C SER A 94 -11.15 5.37 16.37
N VAL A 95 -10.64 6.59 16.42
CA VAL A 95 -9.92 7.15 17.55
C VAL A 95 -10.79 8.24 18.17
N TYR A 96 -10.96 8.17 19.49
CA TYR A 96 -11.76 9.15 20.23
C TYR A 96 -10.95 9.69 21.40
N ARG A 97 -11.07 10.99 21.65
CA ARG A 97 -10.46 11.61 22.82
C ARG A 97 -11.51 11.91 23.88
N ASP A 98 -11.54 11.07 24.91
CA ASP A 98 -12.35 11.32 26.10
C ASP A 98 -11.60 12.22 27.10
N GLY A 99 -12.03 13.47 27.20
CA GLY A 99 -11.54 14.41 28.20
C GLY A 99 -10.03 14.68 28.13
N THR A 100 -9.37 14.65 29.28
CA THR A 100 -7.94 14.97 29.44
C THR A 100 -6.99 13.85 29.01
N ASN A 101 -7.50 12.65 28.80
CA ASN A 101 -6.66 11.50 28.44
C ASN A 101 -6.11 11.65 27.00
N PRO A 102 -4.99 10.97 26.70
CA PRO A 102 -4.54 10.84 25.32
C PRO A 102 -5.63 10.14 24.48
N PRO A 103 -5.72 10.42 23.17
CA PRO A 103 -6.70 9.78 22.30
C PRO A 103 -6.51 8.27 22.28
N THR A 104 -7.61 7.53 22.40
CA THR A 104 -7.60 6.07 22.45
C THR A 104 -8.39 5.47 21.28
N ILE A 105 -8.06 4.22 20.94
CA ILE A 105 -8.81 3.48 19.92
C ILE A 105 -10.16 3.10 20.50
N SER A 106 -11.24 3.69 19.97
CA SER A 106 -12.62 3.41 20.40
C SER A 106 -13.11 2.09 19.82
N TRP A 107 -12.84 1.85 18.53
CA TRP A 107 -13.11 0.59 17.87
C TRP A 107 -12.22 0.44 16.63
N GLN A 108 -12.04 -0.81 16.20
CA GLN A 108 -11.30 -1.15 14.99
C GLN A 108 -11.99 -2.30 14.27
N ARG A 109 -11.96 -2.27 12.94
CA ARG A 109 -12.52 -3.32 12.07
C ARG A 109 -11.56 -3.59 10.92
N VAL A 110 -11.53 -4.85 10.52
CA VAL A 110 -10.60 -5.39 9.53
C VAL A 110 -11.44 -6.12 8.49
N SER A 111 -11.17 -5.88 7.21
CA SER A 111 -12.00 -6.37 6.10
C SER A 111 -11.77 -7.84 5.73
N SER A 112 -10.64 -8.42 6.13
CA SER A 112 -10.24 -9.79 5.76
C SER A 112 -9.80 -10.59 6.98
N VAL A 113 -10.07 -11.90 6.93
CA VAL A 113 -9.58 -12.89 7.90
C VAL A 113 -8.39 -13.68 7.35
N ASP A 114 -8.24 -13.75 6.03
CA ASP A 114 -7.22 -14.56 5.36
C ASP A 114 -5.88 -13.80 5.19
N TYR A 115 -5.95 -12.47 5.22
CA TYR A 115 -4.79 -11.59 5.13
C TYR A 115 -4.74 -10.65 6.32
N SER A 116 -3.59 -10.59 7.00
CA SER A 116 -3.40 -9.72 8.17
C SER A 116 -2.31 -8.69 7.92
N ALA A 117 -2.58 -7.46 8.35
CA ALA A 117 -1.63 -6.38 8.43
C ALA A 117 -1.75 -5.72 9.81
N THR A 118 -0.67 -5.10 10.26
CA THR A 118 -0.66 -4.36 11.52
C THR A 118 -1.07 -2.91 11.26
N SER A 119 -2.08 -2.43 11.98
CA SER A 119 -2.49 -1.02 11.94
C SER A 119 -1.38 -0.10 12.45
N HIS A 120 -1.17 1.02 11.76
CA HIS A 120 -0.24 2.06 12.20
C HIS A 120 -0.75 2.87 13.40
N ILE A 121 -2.07 2.87 13.62
CA ILE A 121 -2.71 3.59 14.72
C ILE A 121 -2.62 2.80 16.03
N GLY A 122 -2.68 1.47 15.93
CA GLY A 122 -2.53 0.53 17.03
C GLY A 122 -3.43 -0.70 16.88
N THR A 123 -3.17 -1.73 17.68
CA THR A 123 -3.79 -3.05 17.51
C THR A 123 -4.85 -3.39 18.56
N THR A 124 -4.92 -2.63 19.65
CA THR A 124 -5.77 -2.97 20.80
C THR A 124 -6.79 -1.86 21.05
N VAL A 125 -8.07 -2.23 21.02
CA VAL A 125 -9.15 -1.30 21.41
C VAL A 125 -8.96 -0.88 22.87
N GLY A 126 -9.06 0.42 23.12
CA GLY A 126 -8.82 1.04 24.43
C GLY A 126 -7.37 1.44 24.71
N SER A 127 -6.40 1.04 23.88
CA SER A 127 -5.03 1.55 24.01
C SER A 127 -4.90 2.95 23.42
N VAL A 128 -3.86 3.67 23.83
CA VAL A 128 -3.50 4.98 23.26
C VAL A 128 -3.22 4.82 21.77
N ALA A 129 -3.85 5.66 20.95
CA ALA A 129 -3.67 5.67 19.51
C ALA A 129 -2.39 6.42 19.11
N THR A 130 -1.66 5.89 18.14
CA THR A 130 -0.50 6.57 17.54
C THR A 130 -0.96 7.41 16.36
N LEU A 131 -1.26 8.69 16.62
CA LEU A 131 -1.62 9.65 15.58
C LEU A 131 -0.40 10.45 15.12
N PRO A 132 -0.35 10.88 13.85
CA PRO A 132 0.62 11.86 13.39
C PRO A 132 0.57 13.13 14.25
N PRO A 133 1.72 13.77 14.55
CA PRO A 133 1.79 14.92 15.45
C PRO A 133 1.00 16.15 14.95
N GLU A 134 0.67 16.20 13.66
CA GLU A 134 -0.17 17.22 13.03
C GLU A 134 -1.66 17.09 13.41
N ILE A 135 -2.11 15.88 13.78
CA ILE A 135 -3.50 15.62 14.16
C ILE A 135 -3.63 15.77 15.67
N GLN A 136 -4.10 16.93 16.10
CA GLN A 136 -4.45 17.20 17.50
C GLN A 136 -5.95 17.16 17.69
N LEU A 137 -6.42 16.23 18.51
CA LEU A 137 -7.83 16.10 18.86
C LEU A 137 -8.13 16.90 20.12
N SER A 138 -9.19 17.71 20.09
CA SER A 138 -9.73 18.34 21.30
C SER A 138 -10.55 17.32 22.10
N PRO A 139 -10.78 17.54 23.40
CA PRO A 139 -11.69 16.69 24.17
C PRO A 139 -13.09 16.65 23.53
N GLY A 140 -13.60 15.46 23.24
CA GLY A 140 -14.86 15.25 22.53
C GLY A 140 -14.72 15.07 21.01
N ASP A 141 -13.53 15.27 20.45
CA ASP A 141 -13.28 15.02 19.03
C ASP A 141 -13.01 13.52 18.77
N GLY A 142 -13.49 13.06 17.62
CA GLY A 142 -13.18 11.75 17.06
C GLY A 142 -12.60 11.88 15.66
N VAL A 143 -11.71 10.96 15.31
CA VAL A 143 -11.18 10.81 13.95
C VAL A 143 -11.30 9.37 13.52
N ILE A 144 -11.67 9.16 12.26
CA ILE A 144 -11.67 7.85 11.64
C ILE A 144 -10.49 7.79 10.68
N VAL A 145 -9.72 6.71 10.78
CA VAL A 145 -8.58 6.43 9.92
C VAL A 145 -8.88 5.16 9.14
N ALA A 146 -8.76 5.22 7.82
CA ALA A 146 -8.80 4.06 6.93
C ALA A 146 -7.40 3.83 6.34
N GLU A 147 -6.92 2.60 6.40
CA GLU A 147 -5.61 2.16 5.89
C GLU A 147 -5.70 0.82 5.15
#